data_AF-A0A674N6I1-F1
#
_entry.id   AF-A0A674N6I1-F1
#
_cell.length_a   1.000
_cell.length_b   1.000
_cell.length_c   1.000
_cell.angle_alpha   90.00
_cell.angle_beta   90.00
_cell.angle_gamma   90.00
#
_symmetry.space_group_name_H-M   'P 1'
#
loop_
_entity.id
_entity.type
_entity.pdbx_description
1 polymer ?
#
loop_
_entity_poly.entity_id
_entity_poly.type
_entity_poly.pdbx_seq_one_letter_code
_entity_poly.pdbx_strand_id
1 'polypeptide(L)'
;CRVISEACLQLRVCSCEFSRKHVFIVFRCTLRQWDADISALLTPQEEAFQKAAEEVKVLKNKPSDSELGELYGLYKQVTVGDVNTDRPGMFDFTGKAKWDAWNAKKGVSKEDAMAAYVALVEKLKAKDGV
;
A
#
# COMPACT_ATOMS: atom_id res chain seq x y z
N CYS A 1 6.75 -59.06 -10.98
CA CYS A 1 5.77 -58.88 -9.89
C CYS A 1 5.14 -57.50 -9.96
N ARG A 2 3.82 -57.45 -10.20
CA ARG A 2 2.81 -56.41 -9.88
C ARG A 2 3.14 -54.90 -10.07
N VAL A 3 2.61 -54.33 -11.16
CA VAL A 3 1.59 -53.25 -11.24
C VAL A 3 1.62 -52.08 -10.22
N ILE A 4 1.97 -50.88 -10.73
CA ILE A 4 1.40 -49.51 -10.57
C ILE A 4 1.36 -48.80 -9.19
N SER A 5 2.09 -47.67 -9.11
CA SER A 5 1.59 -46.31 -8.77
C SER A 5 2.76 -45.31 -8.93
N GLU A 6 3.19 -44.99 -10.15
CA GLU A 6 2.85 -43.78 -10.93
C GLU A 6 3.09 -42.41 -10.22
N ALA A 7 4.18 -41.77 -10.67
CA ALA A 7 4.35 -40.33 -10.95
C ALA A 7 4.21 -39.29 -9.82
N CYS A 8 5.33 -38.61 -9.49
CA CYS A 8 5.63 -37.23 -9.97
C CYS A 8 6.98 -36.79 -9.34
N LEU A 9 8.12 -36.90 -10.05
CA LEU A 9 8.79 -35.80 -10.80
C LEU A 9 9.07 -34.56 -9.92
N GLN A 10 10.26 -33.97 -9.79
CA GLN A 10 11.59 -34.09 -10.41
C GLN A 10 12.64 -33.54 -9.41
N LEU A 11 13.70 -34.29 -9.08
CA LEU A 11 15.05 -34.26 -9.67
C LEU A 11 15.82 -32.92 -9.56
N ARG A 12 16.85 -33.00 -8.70
CA ARG A 12 17.97 -32.10 -8.45
C ARG A 12 19.03 -32.18 -9.58
N VAL A 13 19.45 -31.00 -10.05
CA VAL A 13 20.78 -30.56 -10.59
C VAL A 13 21.49 -31.33 -11.72
N CYS A 14 21.83 -30.61 -12.81
CA CYS A 14 22.97 -30.82 -13.75
C CYS A 14 22.97 -29.62 -14.75
N SER A 15 24.03 -29.01 -15.29
CA SER A 15 25.48 -28.91 -15.06
C SER A 15 26.03 -27.87 -16.09
N CYS A 16 27.29 -27.45 -15.96
CA CYS A 16 28.23 -26.98 -17.01
C CYS A 16 28.06 -25.62 -17.76
N GLU A 17 29.08 -24.77 -17.52
CA GLU A 17 29.89 -23.92 -18.43
C GLU A 17 29.33 -23.34 -19.75
N PHE A 18 29.42 -22.00 -19.89
CA PHE A 18 29.79 -21.40 -21.18
C PHE A 18 30.49 -20.03 -21.00
N SER A 19 31.71 -19.95 -21.53
CA SER A 19 32.62 -18.81 -21.48
C SER A 19 32.22 -17.68 -22.43
N ARG A 20 32.41 -16.44 -21.95
CA ARG A 20 32.67 -15.16 -22.68
C ARG A 20 32.12 -15.04 -24.11
N LYS A 21 31.10 -14.18 -24.26
CA LYS A 21 31.05 -12.97 -25.13
C LYS A 21 29.59 -12.68 -25.50
N HIS A 22 29.04 -11.62 -24.89
CA HIS A 22 27.99 -10.70 -25.41
C HIS A 22 27.15 -10.18 -24.24
N VAL A 23 27.57 -8.99 -23.81
CA VAL A 23 26.85 -8.04 -22.96
C VAL A 23 25.40 -7.93 -23.44
N PHE A 24 24.42 -8.25 -22.57
CA PHE A 24 23.00 -7.85 -22.56
C PHE A 24 22.02 -8.88 -21.96
N ILE A 25 22.48 -10.04 -21.46
CA ILE A 25 21.61 -11.08 -20.88
C ILE A 25 22.06 -11.48 -19.46
N VAL A 26 22.54 -10.51 -18.65
CA VAL A 26 22.86 -10.75 -17.22
C VAL A 26 22.09 -9.79 -16.30
N PHE A 27 20.92 -9.32 -16.72
CA PHE A 27 20.07 -8.46 -15.89
C PHE A 27 18.68 -9.04 -15.60
N ARG A 28 18.36 -10.22 -16.14
CA ARG A 28 17.00 -10.79 -16.08
C ARG A 28 16.86 -12.03 -15.18
N CYS A 29 17.89 -12.39 -14.42
CA CYS A 29 17.84 -13.55 -13.51
C CYS A 29 17.92 -13.19 -12.01
N THR A 30 18.29 -11.96 -11.63
CA THR A 30 18.17 -11.44 -10.24
C THR A 30 16.90 -10.61 -10.02
N LEU A 31 16.05 -10.47 -11.03
CA LEU A 31 14.77 -9.77 -10.97
C LEU A 31 13.57 -10.73 -10.90
N ARG A 32 13.79 -12.00 -10.53
CA ARG A 32 12.71 -12.92 -10.13
C ARG A 32 12.74 -13.30 -8.66
N GLN A 33 13.85 -13.06 -7.97
CA GLN A 33 13.91 -13.26 -6.53
C GLN A 33 13.33 -12.04 -5.78
N TRP A 34 13.48 -10.83 -6.34
CA TRP A 34 12.96 -9.60 -5.74
C TRP A 34 11.43 -9.43 -5.82
N ASP A 35 10.75 -10.01 -6.81
CA ASP A 35 9.29 -9.90 -6.93
C ASP A 35 8.54 -10.84 -5.95
N ALA A 36 9.19 -11.91 -5.50
CA ALA A 36 8.59 -12.88 -4.57
C ALA A 36 8.68 -12.43 -3.09
N ASP A 37 9.64 -11.56 -2.75
CA ASP A 37 9.77 -10.98 -1.41
C ASP A 37 8.93 -9.69 -1.25
N ILE A 38 8.62 -8.98 -2.35
CA ILE A 38 7.83 -7.72 -2.34
C ILE A 38 6.31 -7.96 -2.24
N SER A 39 5.79 -9.09 -2.75
CA SER A 39 4.34 -9.35 -2.75
C SER A 39 3.83 -10.16 -1.54
N ALA A 40 4.72 -10.67 -0.69
CA ALA A 40 4.37 -11.40 0.53
C ALA A 40 4.14 -10.49 1.75
N LEU A 41 4.24 -9.16 1.57
CA LEU A 41 4.07 -8.15 2.61
C LEU A 41 2.76 -7.36 2.40
N LEU A 42 1.66 -8.08 2.17
CA LEU A 42 0.35 -7.52 2.50
C LEU A 42 0.29 -7.46 4.02
N THR A 43 0.66 -6.30 4.57
CA THR A 43 0.66 -6.11 6.03
C THR A 43 -0.78 -6.22 6.53
N PRO A 44 -1.02 -6.83 7.70
CA PRO A 44 -2.35 -6.85 8.31
C PRO A 44 -2.93 -5.43 8.53
N GLN A 45 -2.07 -4.42 8.54
CA GLN A 45 -2.43 -3.00 8.66
C GLN A 45 -3.04 -2.44 7.36
N GLU A 46 -2.57 -2.85 6.19
CA GLU A 46 -3.15 -2.46 4.90
C GLU A 46 -4.55 -3.08 4.71
N GLU A 47 -4.76 -4.32 5.16
CA GLU A 47 -6.09 -4.95 5.15
C GLU A 47 -7.08 -4.23 6.08
N ALA A 48 -6.63 -3.85 7.29
CA ALA A 48 -7.44 -3.08 8.23
C ALA A 48 -7.77 -1.69 7.66
N PHE A 49 -6.81 -1.06 6.98
CA PHE A 49 -6.99 0.21 6.30
C PHE A 49 -8.01 0.12 5.16
N GLN A 50 -7.96 -0.91 4.32
CA GLN A 50 -8.92 -1.12 3.24
C GLN A 50 -10.34 -1.35 3.77
N LYS A 51 -10.49 -2.16 4.83
CA LYS A 51 -11.78 -2.33 5.51
C LYS A 51 -12.32 -0.99 6.04
N ALA A 52 -11.48 -0.24 6.75
CA ALA A 52 -11.84 1.08 7.27
C ALA A 52 -12.22 2.06 6.14
N ALA A 53 -11.53 2.02 5.01
CA ALA A 53 -11.82 2.87 3.86
C ALA A 53 -13.17 2.53 3.19
N GLU A 54 -13.53 1.24 3.10
CA GLU A 54 -14.86 0.84 2.61
C GLU A 54 -15.97 1.25 3.59
N GLU A 55 -15.74 1.10 4.89
CA GLU A 55 -16.70 1.53 5.91
C GLU A 55 -16.98 3.03 5.85
N VAL A 56 -15.94 3.86 5.68
CA VAL A 56 -16.09 5.31 5.50
C VAL A 56 -16.93 5.67 4.27
N LYS A 57 -16.82 4.91 3.17
CA LYS A 57 -17.62 5.13 1.94
C LYS A 57 -19.09 4.79 2.13
N VAL A 58 -19.40 3.87 3.05
CA VAL A 58 -20.77 3.39 3.31
C VAL A 58 -21.50 4.27 4.35
N LEU A 59 -20.79 5.17 5.04
CA LEU A 59 -21.40 6.11 5.98
C LEU A 59 -22.41 7.04 5.27
N LYS A 60 -23.64 7.08 5.79
CA LYS A 60 -24.75 7.90 5.25
C LYS A 60 -24.66 9.36 5.67
N ASN A 61 -24.02 9.64 6.81
CA ASN A 61 -23.75 11.00 7.27
C ASN A 61 -22.41 11.45 6.72
N LYS A 62 -22.39 12.64 6.12
CA LYS A 62 -21.14 13.25 5.67
C LYS A 62 -20.36 13.70 6.91
N PRO A 63 -19.15 13.17 7.16
CA PRO A 63 -18.32 13.65 8.26
C PRO A 63 -17.95 15.13 8.06
N SER A 64 -17.46 15.79 9.10
CA SER A 64 -17.11 17.20 9.00
C SER A 64 -16.00 17.42 7.96
N ASP A 65 -16.01 18.57 7.29
CA ASP A 65 -15.04 18.87 6.22
C ASP A 65 -13.58 18.87 6.75
N SER A 66 -13.37 19.11 8.06
CA SER A 66 -12.07 18.97 8.73
C SER A 66 -11.61 17.51 8.79
N GLU A 67 -12.49 16.59 9.21
CA GLU A 67 -12.19 15.16 9.31
C GLU A 67 -11.95 14.54 7.93
N LEU A 68 -12.68 15.00 6.91
CA LEU A 68 -12.45 14.62 5.51
C LEU A 68 -11.05 15.03 5.03
N GLY A 69 -10.58 16.22 5.42
CA GLY A 69 -9.24 16.69 5.11
C GLY A 69 -8.16 15.82 5.77
N GLU A 70 -8.35 15.47 7.04
CA GLU A 70 -7.43 14.60 7.78
C GLU A 70 -7.37 13.17 7.21
N LEU A 71 -8.53 12.57 6.92
CA LEU A 71 -8.62 11.26 6.27
C LEU A 71 -7.92 11.28 4.90
N TYR A 72 -8.12 12.34 4.12
CA TYR A 72 -7.43 12.50 2.83
C TYR A 72 -5.91 12.59 3.01
N GLY A 73 -5.43 13.41 3.94
CA GLY A 73 -4.01 13.57 4.20
C GLY A 73 -3.32 12.26 4.60
N LEU A 74 -3.93 11.50 5.51
CA LEU A 74 -3.42 10.19 5.92
C LEU A 74 -3.46 9.17 4.77
N TYR A 75 -4.55 9.12 4.01
CA TYR A 75 -4.67 8.25 2.84
C TYR A 75 -3.56 8.52 1.80
N LYS A 76 -3.27 9.80 1.54
CA LYS A 76 -2.20 10.21 0.64
C LYS A 76 -0.81 9.88 1.19
N GLN A 77 -0.60 10.00 2.50
CA GLN A 77 0.66 9.62 3.14
C GLN A 77 0.91 8.11 3.05
N VAL A 78 -0.11 7.26 3.22
CA VAL A 78 0.04 5.81 3.10
C VAL A 78 0.36 5.38 1.66
N THR A 79 -0.36 5.94 0.68
CA THR A 79 -0.26 5.54 -0.73
C THR A 79 0.92 6.16 -1.47
N VAL A 80 1.11 7.47 -1.33
CA VAL A 80 2.14 8.23 -2.05
C VAL A 80 3.37 8.49 -1.19
N GLY A 81 3.20 8.56 0.13
CA GLY A 81 4.24 9.04 1.05
C GLY A 81 4.22 10.56 1.18
N ASP A 82 5.41 11.12 1.36
CA ASP A 82 5.58 12.55 1.58
C ASP A 82 5.08 13.41 0.41
N VAL A 83 4.58 14.60 0.76
CA VAL A 83 4.10 15.57 -0.20
C VAL A 83 5.24 16.10 -1.07
N ASN A 84 5.09 15.95 -2.38
CA ASN A 84 6.05 16.39 -3.40
C ASN A 84 5.43 17.42 -4.38
N THR A 85 4.23 17.91 -4.08
CA THR A 85 3.48 18.83 -4.95
C THR A 85 3.46 20.23 -4.37
N ASP A 86 3.57 21.24 -5.22
CA ASP A 86 3.46 22.65 -4.81
C ASP A 86 2.05 22.98 -4.30
N ARG A 87 1.98 24.01 -3.46
CA ARG A 87 0.72 24.45 -2.86
C ARG A 87 -0.23 25.03 -3.94
N PRO A 88 -1.48 24.56 -4.02
CA PRO A 88 -2.44 25.09 -4.99
C PRO A 88 -2.72 26.59 -4.76
N GLY A 89 -3.06 27.28 -5.84
CA GLY A 89 -3.26 28.73 -5.86
C GLY A 89 -4.32 29.22 -4.85
N MET A 90 -4.19 30.47 -4.40
CA MET A 90 -4.96 31.06 -3.28
C MET A 90 -6.49 31.00 -3.46
N PHE A 91 -7.00 30.87 -4.68
CA PHE A 91 -8.42 30.86 -5.00
C PHE A 91 -9.12 29.51 -4.83
N ASP A 92 -8.39 28.41 -4.62
CA ASP A 92 -8.98 27.08 -4.32
C ASP A 92 -8.84 26.75 -2.83
N PHE A 93 -9.82 27.17 -2.02
CA PHE A 93 -9.83 26.93 -0.58
C PHE A 93 -9.94 25.44 -0.22
N THR A 94 -10.66 24.66 -1.03
CA THR A 94 -10.86 23.22 -0.79
C THR A 94 -9.60 22.42 -1.12
N GLY A 95 -9.00 22.69 -2.28
CA GLY A 95 -7.72 22.09 -2.66
C GLY A 95 -6.60 22.47 -1.70
N LYS A 96 -6.57 23.73 -1.26
CA LYS A 96 -5.64 24.19 -0.23
C LYS A 96 -5.83 23.48 1.11
N ALA A 97 -7.06 23.31 1.59
CA ALA A 97 -7.30 22.61 2.86
C ALA A 97 -6.82 21.14 2.81
N LYS A 98 -7.06 20.45 1.69
CA LYS A 98 -6.57 19.08 1.47
C LYS A 98 -5.05 19.00 1.42
N TRP A 99 -4.41 19.94 0.73
CA TRP A 99 -2.95 20.02 0.64
C TRP A 99 -2.34 20.37 2.00
N ASP A 100 -2.90 21.34 2.72
CA ASP A 100 -2.44 21.75 4.05
C ASP A 100 -2.55 20.55 5.03
N ALA A 101 -3.63 19.75 4.97
CA ALA A 101 -3.79 18.55 5.77
C ALA A 101 -2.77 17.43 5.44
N TRP A 102 -2.45 17.23 4.15
CA TRP A 102 -1.43 16.26 3.74
C TRP A 102 -0.02 16.73 4.12
N ASN A 103 0.29 18.01 3.90
CA ASN A 103 1.58 18.60 4.25
C ASN A 103 1.84 18.57 5.77
N ALA A 104 0.79 18.69 6.60
CA ALA A 104 0.90 18.54 8.05
C ALA A 104 1.27 17.12 8.52
N LYS A 105 1.13 16.10 7.67
CA LYS A 105 1.45 14.68 7.97
C LYS A 105 2.76 14.21 7.34
N LYS A 106 3.58 15.13 6.81
CA LYS A 106 4.90 14.81 6.25
C LYS A 106 5.82 14.17 7.30
N GLY A 107 6.56 13.15 6.91
CA GLY A 107 7.50 12.45 7.78
C GLY A 107 6.88 11.44 8.74
N VAL A 108 5.57 11.20 8.65
CA VAL A 108 4.91 10.08 9.34
C VAL A 108 5.16 8.80 8.56
N SER A 109 5.54 7.73 9.27
CA SER A 109 5.72 6.39 8.68
C SER A 109 4.39 5.86 8.11
N LYS A 110 4.45 4.87 7.20
CA LYS A 110 3.23 4.31 6.62
C LYS A 110 2.40 3.59 7.68
N GLU A 111 3.07 2.90 8.59
CA GLU A 111 2.49 2.14 9.69
C GLU A 111 1.75 3.06 10.66
N ASP A 112 2.38 4.18 11.06
CA ASP A 112 1.77 5.17 11.95
C ASP A 112 0.59 5.89 11.28
N ALA A 113 0.70 6.16 9.97
CA ALA A 113 -0.37 6.78 9.20
C ALA A 113 -1.61 5.86 9.08
N MET A 114 -1.40 4.55 8.86
CA MET A 114 -2.48 3.55 8.87
C MET A 114 -3.13 3.45 10.25
N ALA A 115 -2.35 3.40 11.32
CA ALA A 115 -2.88 3.35 12.69
C ALA A 115 -3.70 4.60 13.03
N ALA A 116 -3.21 5.79 12.67
CA ALA A 116 -3.93 7.04 12.84
C ALA A 116 -5.23 7.07 12.01
N TYR A 117 -5.24 6.49 10.81
CA TYR A 117 -6.42 6.40 9.97
C TYR A 117 -7.52 5.55 10.63
N VAL A 118 -7.17 4.35 11.11
CA VAL A 118 -8.11 3.47 11.82
C VAL A 118 -8.70 4.17 13.05
N ALA A 119 -7.87 4.84 13.86
CA ALA A 119 -8.32 5.56 15.05
C ALA A 119 -9.30 6.72 14.71
N LEU A 120 -9.12 7.40 13.57
CA LEU A 120 -10.07 8.41 13.11
C LEU A 120 -11.38 7.78 12.64
N VAL A 121 -11.33 6.67 11.91
CA VAL A 121 -12.53 5.96 11.46
C VAL A 121 -13.35 5.44 12.64
N GLU A 122 -12.72 4.90 13.69
CA GLU A 122 -13.40 4.51 14.92
C GLU A 122 -14.10 5.69 15.61
N LYS A 123 -13.47 6.86 15.65
CA LYS A 123 -14.11 8.09 16.17
C LYS A 123 -15.31 8.52 15.34
N LEU A 124 -15.24 8.37 14.02
CA LEU A 124 -16.36 8.69 13.13
C LEU A 124 -17.52 7.73 13.34
N LYS A 125 -17.25 6.42 13.42
CA LYS A 125 -18.26 5.42 13.77
C LYS A 125 -18.92 5.71 15.12
N ALA A 126 -18.14 6.10 16.12
CA ALA A 126 -18.67 6.46 17.44
C ALA A 126 -19.57 7.70 17.40
N LYS A 127 -19.27 8.67 16.53
CA LYS A 127 -20.13 9.85 16.31
C LYS A 127 -21.42 9.49 15.57
N ASP A 128 -21.35 8.57 14.62
CA ASP A 128 -22.49 8.13 13.82
C ASP A 128 -23.42 7.14 14.54
N GLY A 129 -23.02 6.64 15.72
CA GLY A 129 -23.89 5.85 16.60
C GLY A 129 -24.26 4.48 16.01
N VAL A 130 -23.26 3.69 15.61
CA VAL A 130 -23.40 2.24 15.35
C VAL A 130 -22.91 1.45 16.56
#